data_AF-A0A9D9FUN3-F1
#
_entry.id   AF-A0A9D9FUN3-F1
#
_cell.length_a   1.000
_cell.length_b   1.000
_cell.length_c   1.000
_cell.angle_alpha   90.00
_cell.angle_beta   90.00
_cell.angle_gamma   90.00
#
_symmetry.space_group_name_H-M   'P 1'
#
loop_
_entity.id
_entity.type
_entity.pdbx_description
1 polymer ?
#
loop_
_entity_poly.entity_id
_entity_poly.type
_entity_poly.pdbx_seq_one_letter_code
_entity_poly.pdbx_strand_id
1 'polypeptide(L)'
;MTGSNLINEATRLLGEDIAEIEPLNGGDLSDVVRLRTASGKTLVAKTGPFPEREANMLRAMIAGGANAPAPQYASSRLLVLEDLGPSVSPSQNAWRHLAEILRALHGTTGETFGWPEGYAFDRLAIRSTQDPNWADFWIRNRVLVDTTELPDALVQRLEEVEPIIRAVLPETPAASLLHGDLWTGNVHFTSGDQAHLIDPACYYGHFEVDLAMLTLFGSPPQSFWAAYGPLEPGWETRRHIYQLWPALVHLRLFGAGYLPLVERLLDALGDGSASSFGSS
;
A
#
# COMPACT_ATOMS: atom_id res chain seq x y z
N MET A 1 -15.00 -19.05 2.67
CA MET A 1 -15.30 -19.93 3.83
C MET A 1 -16.81 -19.84 4.06
N THR A 2 -17.56 -20.88 4.45
CA THR A 2 -19.00 -20.69 4.75
C THR A 2 -19.17 -19.90 6.05
N GLY A 3 -20.27 -19.15 6.21
CA GLY A 3 -20.53 -18.35 7.42
C GLY A 3 -20.47 -19.17 8.72
N SER A 4 -20.94 -20.42 8.71
CA SER A 4 -20.85 -21.33 9.86
C SER A 4 -19.41 -21.74 10.20
N ASN A 5 -18.53 -21.89 9.20
CA ASN A 5 -17.13 -22.20 9.44
C ASN A 5 -16.37 -21.00 10.03
N LEU A 6 -16.71 -19.79 9.59
CA LEU A 6 -16.16 -18.55 10.14
C LEU A 6 -16.53 -18.37 11.62
N ILE A 7 -17.81 -18.60 11.98
CA ILE A 7 -18.28 -18.54 13.38
C ILE A 7 -17.47 -19.51 14.24
N ASN A 8 -17.38 -20.78 13.83
CA ASN A 8 -16.69 -21.80 14.61
C ASN A 8 -15.20 -21.47 14.80
N GLU A 9 -14.53 -21.00 13.75
CA GLU A 9 -13.12 -20.64 13.83
C GLU A 9 -12.91 -19.39 14.71
N ALA A 10 -13.74 -18.35 14.54
CA ALA A 10 -13.69 -17.14 15.34
C ALA A 10 -13.98 -17.43 16.82
N THR A 11 -15.02 -18.21 17.13
CA THR A 11 -15.33 -18.61 18.51
C THR A 11 -14.18 -19.37 19.16
N ARG A 12 -13.57 -20.30 18.43
CA ARG A 12 -12.40 -21.05 18.92
C ARG A 12 -11.19 -20.14 19.19
N LEU A 13 -10.92 -19.17 18.32
CA LEU A 13 -9.78 -18.25 18.48
C LEU A 13 -10.02 -17.24 19.60
N LEU A 14 -11.23 -16.71 19.71
CA LEU A 14 -11.59 -15.70 20.69
C LEU A 14 -11.85 -16.30 22.08
N GLY A 15 -12.17 -17.59 22.15
CA GLY A 15 -12.61 -18.23 23.39
C GLY A 15 -13.99 -17.75 23.85
N GLU A 16 -14.80 -17.21 22.92
CA GLU A 16 -16.09 -16.58 23.20
C GLU A 16 -17.06 -16.77 22.03
N ASP A 17 -18.35 -16.96 22.31
CA ASP A 17 -19.39 -17.12 21.30
C ASP A 17 -19.60 -15.85 20.47
N ILE A 18 -19.85 -16.02 19.17
CA ILE A 18 -20.25 -14.93 18.27
C ILE A 18 -21.77 -14.81 18.27
N ALA A 19 -22.27 -13.65 18.69
CA ALA A 19 -23.70 -13.34 18.77
C ALA A 19 -24.27 -12.78 17.45
N GLU A 20 -23.48 -12.04 16.67
CA GLU A 20 -23.90 -11.49 15.38
C GLU A 20 -22.73 -11.38 14.39
N ILE A 21 -23.06 -11.52 13.10
CA ILE A 21 -22.18 -11.24 11.98
C ILE A 21 -22.87 -10.24 11.06
N GLU A 22 -22.19 -9.14 10.79
CA GLU A 22 -22.62 -8.10 9.84
C GLU A 22 -21.61 -8.04 8.69
N PRO A 23 -22.00 -8.29 7.44
CA PRO A 23 -21.13 -8.07 6.29
C PRO A 23 -20.70 -6.61 6.22
N LEU A 24 -19.40 -6.36 6.05
CA LEU A 24 -18.88 -5.04 5.75
C LEU A 24 -18.62 -4.94 4.24
N ASN A 25 -18.97 -3.81 3.64
CA ASN A 25 -18.56 -3.53 2.27
C ASN A 25 -17.06 -3.22 2.28
N GLY A 26 -16.22 -4.13 1.78
CA GLY A 26 -14.77 -3.93 1.69
C GLY A 26 -14.07 -4.95 0.80
N GLY A 27 -13.59 -4.50 -0.37
CA GLY A 27 -12.59 -5.15 -1.23
C GLY A 27 -13.03 -6.41 -2.01
N ASP A 28 -12.66 -6.47 -3.29
CA ASP A 28 -13.06 -7.50 -4.28
C ASP A 28 -12.62 -8.95 -3.98
N LEU A 29 -11.90 -9.23 -2.89
CA LEU A 29 -11.13 -10.47 -2.72
C LEU A 29 -11.32 -11.18 -1.36
N SER A 30 -12.00 -10.56 -0.40
CA SER A 30 -12.05 -11.06 0.98
C SER A 30 -13.43 -10.85 1.57
N ASP A 31 -14.04 -11.89 2.14
CA ASP A 31 -15.22 -11.71 2.98
C ASP A 31 -14.77 -10.97 4.24
N VAL A 32 -15.10 -9.67 4.33
CA VAL A 32 -14.88 -8.84 5.51
C VAL A 32 -16.20 -8.72 6.26
N VAL A 33 -16.19 -9.10 7.54
CA VAL A 33 -17.38 -9.02 8.38
C VAL A 33 -17.04 -8.38 9.71
N ARG A 34 -18.01 -7.67 10.29
CA ARG A 34 -17.99 -7.29 11.70
C ARG A 34 -18.60 -8.43 12.51
N LEU A 35 -17.87 -8.86 13.53
CA LEU A 35 -18.32 -9.81 14.53
C LEU A 35 -18.75 -9.06 15.79
N ARG A 36 -19.90 -9.40 16.36
CA ARG A 36 -20.26 -9.03 17.73
C ARG A 36 -20.22 -10.27 18.60
N THR A 37 -19.38 -10.25 19.63
CA THR A 37 -19.27 -11.33 20.63
C THR A 37 -20.45 -11.31 21.61
N ALA A 38 -20.62 -12.40 22.38
CA ALA A 38 -21.66 -12.50 23.41
C ALA A 38 -21.54 -11.43 24.51
N SER A 39 -20.32 -10.96 24.81
CA SER A 39 -20.04 -9.85 25.74
C SER A 39 -20.30 -8.47 25.14
N GLY A 40 -20.63 -8.39 23.85
CA GLY A 40 -20.90 -7.14 23.15
C GLY A 40 -19.67 -6.47 22.54
N LYS A 41 -18.46 -7.05 22.67
CA LYS A 41 -17.27 -6.55 21.96
C LYS A 41 -17.44 -6.72 20.45
N THR A 42 -17.07 -5.70 19.67
CA THR A 42 -17.03 -5.76 18.21
C THR A 42 -15.60 -5.93 17.69
N LEU A 43 -15.47 -6.68 16.60
CA LEU A 43 -14.22 -7.05 15.94
C LEU A 43 -14.43 -7.11 14.43
N VAL A 44 -13.38 -6.93 13.64
CA VAL A 44 -13.42 -7.16 12.19
C VAL A 44 -12.74 -8.48 11.88
N ALA A 45 -13.40 -9.35 11.12
CA ALA A 45 -12.85 -10.60 10.65
C ALA A 45 -12.71 -10.57 9.13
N LYS A 46 -11.52 -10.91 8.66
CA LYS A 46 -11.16 -10.95 7.24
C LYS A 46 -10.65 -12.35 6.89
N THR A 47 -11.20 -12.91 5.83
CA THR A 47 -10.69 -14.15 5.23
C THR A 47 -9.89 -13.82 3.98
N GLY A 48 -8.83 -14.56 3.70
CA GLY A 48 -7.98 -14.28 2.54
C GLY A 48 -6.82 -15.26 2.42
N PRO A 49 -5.98 -15.10 1.39
CA PRO A 49 -4.87 -16.01 1.12
C PRO A 49 -3.69 -15.86 2.09
N PHE A 50 -3.51 -14.68 2.72
CA PHE A 50 -2.34 -14.40 3.56
C PHE A 50 -2.66 -13.68 4.90
N PRO A 51 -3.60 -14.16 5.73
CA PRO A 51 -4.03 -13.41 6.91
C PRO A 51 -2.91 -13.21 7.96
N GLU A 52 -2.03 -14.21 8.14
CA GLU A 52 -0.86 -14.09 9.03
C GLU A 52 0.16 -13.08 8.53
N ARG A 53 0.37 -12.98 7.21
CA ARG A 53 1.32 -12.02 6.64
C ARG A 53 0.81 -10.60 6.78
N GLU A 54 -0.48 -10.39 6.50
CA GLU A 54 -1.15 -9.11 6.74
C GLU A 54 -1.08 -8.69 8.21
N ALA A 55 -1.31 -9.62 9.14
CA ALA A 55 -1.15 -9.36 10.57
C ALA A 55 0.29 -8.94 10.94
N ASN A 56 1.31 -9.54 10.33
CA ASN A 56 2.70 -9.18 10.57
C ASN A 56 3.03 -7.77 10.06
N MET A 57 2.49 -7.41 8.89
CA MET A 57 2.65 -6.06 8.32
C MET A 57 1.96 -4.99 9.19
N LEU A 58 0.72 -5.24 9.62
CA LEU A 58 0.00 -4.36 10.56
C LEU A 58 0.77 -4.18 11.88
N ARG A 59 1.30 -5.26 12.46
CA ARG A 59 2.14 -5.18 13.66
C ARG A 59 3.41 -4.36 13.44
N ALA A 60 4.07 -4.52 12.29
CA ALA A 60 5.27 -3.76 11.94
C ALA A 60 4.96 -2.26 11.82
N MET A 61 3.84 -1.90 11.18
CA MET A 61 3.39 -0.52 11.08
C MET A 61 3.08 0.11 12.45
N ILE A 62 2.36 -0.61 13.31
CA ILE A 62 2.05 -0.17 14.68
C ILE A 62 3.35 0.04 15.48
N ALA A 63 4.30 -0.89 15.39
CA ALA A 63 5.61 -0.76 16.02
C ALA A 63 6.42 0.42 15.48
N GLY A 64 6.22 0.77 14.20
CA GLY A 64 6.78 1.96 13.55
C GLY A 64 6.04 3.27 13.85
N GLY A 65 5.05 3.25 14.76
CA GLY A 65 4.31 4.44 15.20
C GLY A 65 3.15 4.85 14.30
N ALA A 66 2.78 4.02 13.31
CA ALA A 66 1.58 4.25 12.53
C ALA A 66 0.32 3.86 13.31
N ASN A 67 -0.79 4.50 12.98
CA ASN A 67 -2.10 4.09 13.46
C ASN A 67 -2.72 3.08 12.47
N ALA A 68 -3.03 1.87 12.94
CA ALA A 68 -3.57 0.76 12.16
C ALA A 68 -4.39 -0.17 13.08
N PRO A 69 -5.37 -0.93 12.56
CA PRO A 69 -6.19 -1.80 13.39
C PRO A 69 -5.34 -2.93 14.00
N ALA A 70 -5.35 -3.05 15.33
CA ALA A 70 -4.51 -4.03 16.01
C ALA A 70 -4.92 -5.48 15.69
N PRO A 71 -4.03 -6.33 15.16
CA PRO A 71 -4.31 -7.75 14.96
C PRO A 71 -4.49 -8.47 16.30
N GLN A 72 -5.71 -8.92 16.57
CA GLN A 72 -6.05 -9.68 17.78
C GLN A 72 -5.68 -11.15 17.62
N TYR A 73 -6.01 -11.72 16.46
CA TYR A 73 -5.73 -13.12 16.12
C TYR A 73 -5.43 -13.26 14.63
N ALA A 74 -4.57 -14.20 14.28
CA ALA A 74 -4.33 -14.58 12.91
C ALA A 74 -4.12 -16.10 12.81
N SER A 75 -4.66 -16.69 11.75
CA SER A 75 -4.44 -18.06 11.32
C SER A 75 -4.18 -18.07 9.81
N SER A 76 -3.83 -19.23 9.27
CA SER A 76 -3.68 -19.40 7.82
C SER A 76 -4.90 -19.00 6.96
N ARG A 77 -6.09 -18.81 7.56
CA ARG A 77 -7.36 -18.52 6.83
C ARG A 77 -8.16 -17.35 7.37
N LEU A 78 -7.87 -16.89 8.59
CA LEU A 78 -8.64 -15.87 9.27
C LEU A 78 -7.74 -14.87 9.97
N LEU A 79 -8.00 -13.58 9.74
CA LEU A 79 -7.44 -12.47 10.48
C LEU A 79 -8.57 -11.79 11.26
N VAL A 80 -8.38 -11.62 12.57
CA VAL A 80 -9.29 -10.88 13.44
C VAL A 80 -8.59 -9.62 13.93
N LEU A 81 -9.21 -8.48 13.66
CA LEU A 81 -8.70 -7.14 13.90
C LEU A 81 -9.58 -6.40 14.91
N GLU A 82 -9.00 -5.39 15.53
CA GLU A 82 -9.73 -4.30 16.16
C GLU A 82 -10.79 -3.73 15.21
N ASP A 83 -12.01 -3.52 15.72
CA ASP A 83 -13.04 -2.78 15.00
C ASP A 83 -12.87 -1.28 15.26
N LEU A 84 -12.45 -0.57 14.22
CA LEU A 84 -12.24 0.88 14.25
C LEU A 84 -13.56 1.67 14.22
N GLY A 85 -14.70 0.99 14.09
CA GLY A 85 -16.01 1.62 13.94
C GLY A 85 -16.26 2.15 12.52
N PRO A 86 -17.33 2.93 12.34
CA PRO A 86 -17.72 3.42 11.02
C PRO A 86 -16.71 4.43 10.48
N SER A 87 -16.47 4.36 9.17
CA SER A 87 -15.70 5.40 8.47
C SER A 87 -16.51 6.70 8.39
N VAL A 88 -15.82 7.83 8.46
CA VAL A 88 -16.41 9.16 8.32
C VAL A 88 -15.69 9.97 7.25
N SER A 89 -16.35 10.99 6.72
CA SER A 89 -15.70 11.92 5.78
C SER A 89 -14.52 12.62 6.46
N PRO A 90 -13.33 12.67 5.82
CA PRO A 90 -12.15 13.25 6.44
C PRO A 90 -12.24 14.76 6.59
N SER A 91 -11.95 15.26 7.79
CA SER A 91 -11.71 16.68 8.05
C SER A 91 -10.29 17.08 7.64
N GLN A 92 -9.99 18.38 7.59
CA GLN A 92 -8.61 18.85 7.39
C GLN A 92 -7.65 18.36 8.49
N ASN A 93 -8.15 18.17 9.72
CA ASN A 93 -7.37 17.66 10.84
C ASN A 93 -7.09 16.16 10.69
N ALA A 94 -8.06 15.39 10.19
CA ALA A 94 -7.86 13.97 9.90
C ALA A 94 -6.76 13.76 8.84
N TRP A 95 -6.71 14.65 7.83
CA TRP A 95 -5.61 14.67 6.86
C TRP A 95 -4.26 15.08 7.46
N ARG A 96 -4.23 16.01 8.43
CA ARG A 96 -2.99 16.32 9.17
C ARG A 96 -2.51 15.13 9.97
N HIS A 97 -3.43 14.44 10.65
CA HIS A 97 -3.10 13.26 11.41
C HIS A 97 -2.60 12.11 10.52
N LEU A 98 -3.19 11.90 9.33
CA LEU A 98 -2.66 10.96 8.33
C LEU A 98 -1.20 11.26 7.97
N ALA A 99 -0.87 12.54 7.75
CA ALA A 99 0.50 12.93 7.44
C ALA A 99 1.48 12.65 8.59
N GLU A 100 1.06 12.90 9.83
CA GLU A 100 1.86 12.64 11.04
C GLU A 100 2.15 11.15 11.22
N ILE A 101 1.13 10.28 11.09
CA ILE A 101 1.33 8.82 11.21
C ILE A 101 2.17 8.24 10.07
N LEU A 102 2.03 8.76 8.85
CA LEU A 102 2.89 8.34 7.74
C LEU A 102 4.33 8.79 7.94
N ARG A 103 4.54 9.99 8.47
CA ARG A 103 5.89 10.47 8.76
C ARG A 103 6.57 9.63 9.84
N ALA A 104 5.82 9.20 10.86
CA ALA A 104 6.31 8.26 11.87
C ALA A 104 6.68 6.90 11.23
N LEU A 105 5.78 6.34 10.42
CA LEU A 105 5.99 5.08 9.71
C LEU A 105 7.27 5.13 8.86
N HIS A 106 7.39 6.15 8.01
CA HIS A 106 8.55 6.33 7.13
C HIS A 106 9.86 6.61 7.87
N GLY A 107 9.79 7.08 9.12
CA GLY A 107 10.95 7.23 9.99
C GLY A 107 11.50 5.89 10.50
N THR A 108 10.74 4.80 10.41
CA THR A 108 11.21 3.44 10.71
C THR A 108 12.01 2.92 9.53
N THR A 109 13.29 2.62 9.73
CA THR A 109 14.20 2.24 8.64
C THR A 109 14.73 0.81 8.80
N GLY A 110 14.98 0.16 7.66
CA GLY A 110 15.64 -1.15 7.56
C GLY A 110 17.04 -1.05 6.96
N GLU A 111 17.73 -2.20 6.87
CA GLU A 111 19.08 -2.28 6.30
C GLU A 111 19.09 -2.40 4.75
N THR A 112 18.07 -3.03 4.18
CA THR A 112 17.94 -3.31 2.74
C THR A 112 16.52 -3.02 2.26
N PHE A 113 16.36 -2.73 0.97
CA PHE A 113 15.03 -2.63 0.36
C PHE A 113 14.38 -4.01 0.24
N GLY A 114 13.04 -4.05 0.23
CA GLY A 114 12.26 -5.30 0.12
C GLY A 114 11.61 -5.75 1.42
N TRP A 115 11.14 -7.00 1.43
CA TRP A 115 10.41 -7.59 2.55
C TRP A 115 10.80 -9.07 2.66
N PRO A 116 10.96 -9.62 3.89
CA PRO A 116 11.44 -10.99 4.08
C PRO A 116 10.46 -12.06 3.58
N GLU A 117 9.17 -11.73 3.47
CA GLU A 117 8.12 -12.67 3.08
C GLU A 117 7.51 -12.28 1.73
N GLY A 118 7.11 -13.28 0.93
CA GLY A 118 6.36 -13.02 -0.30
C GLY A 118 4.93 -12.55 0.01
N TYR A 119 4.38 -11.69 -0.84
CA TYR A 119 2.98 -11.24 -0.78
C TYR A 119 2.37 -11.20 -2.18
N ALA A 120 1.06 -11.01 -2.28
CA ALA A 120 0.39 -10.88 -3.57
C ALA A 120 -0.85 -10.00 -3.48
N PHE A 121 -1.12 -9.27 -4.56
CA PHE A 121 -2.42 -8.65 -4.82
C PHE A 121 -3.25 -9.61 -5.67
N ASP A 122 -4.24 -10.27 -5.07
CA ASP A 122 -4.99 -11.34 -5.73
C ASP A 122 -4.03 -12.41 -6.33
N ARG A 123 -4.10 -12.61 -7.65
CA ARG A 123 -3.26 -13.50 -8.44
C ARG A 123 -1.86 -12.93 -8.77
N LEU A 124 -1.61 -11.65 -8.50
CA LEU A 124 -0.35 -10.99 -8.83
C LEU A 124 0.63 -11.03 -7.66
N ALA A 125 1.64 -11.89 -7.76
CA ALA A 125 2.73 -11.95 -6.79
C ALA A 125 3.53 -10.63 -6.77
N ILE A 126 3.78 -10.10 -5.57
CA ILE A 126 4.64 -8.93 -5.36
C ILE A 126 6.02 -9.45 -5.00
N ARG A 127 6.97 -9.31 -5.93
CA ARG A 127 8.36 -9.66 -5.66
C ARG A 127 8.96 -8.65 -4.69
N SER A 128 9.56 -9.11 -3.61
CA SER A 128 10.18 -8.24 -2.61
C SER A 128 11.61 -8.69 -2.29
N THR A 129 12.29 -9.27 -3.29
CA THR A 129 13.68 -9.72 -3.18
C THR A 129 14.55 -8.57 -2.71
N GLN A 130 15.34 -8.82 -1.66
CA GLN A 130 16.13 -7.77 -1.05
C GLN A 130 17.25 -7.31 -1.98
N ASP A 131 17.45 -5.99 -2.06
CA ASP A 131 18.49 -5.35 -2.86
C ASP A 131 19.02 -4.13 -2.07
N PRO A 132 20.34 -3.89 -2.02
CA PRO A 132 20.90 -2.70 -1.37
C PRO A 132 20.79 -1.43 -2.23
N ASN A 133 20.44 -1.53 -3.52
CA ASN A 133 20.29 -0.39 -4.43
C ASN A 133 18.81 -0.18 -4.78
N TRP A 134 18.29 1.02 -4.52
CA TRP A 134 16.87 1.31 -4.67
C TRP A 134 16.42 1.36 -6.14
N ALA A 135 17.24 1.91 -7.03
CA ALA A 135 16.90 1.96 -8.45
C ALA A 135 16.84 0.54 -9.04
N ASP A 136 17.82 -0.32 -8.71
CA ASP A 136 17.81 -1.73 -9.10
C ASP A 136 16.63 -2.49 -8.50
N PHE A 137 16.33 -2.26 -7.21
CA PHE A 137 15.15 -2.82 -6.57
C PHE A 137 13.88 -2.46 -7.35
N TRP A 138 13.68 -1.17 -7.61
CA TRP A 138 12.48 -0.65 -8.27
C TRP A 138 12.31 -1.22 -9.68
N ILE A 139 13.39 -1.20 -10.47
CA ILE A 139 13.37 -1.73 -11.84
C ILE A 139 13.04 -3.23 -11.83
N ARG A 140 13.78 -4.05 -11.07
CA ARG A 140 13.66 -5.52 -11.14
C ARG A 140 12.42 -6.07 -10.45
N ASN A 141 11.94 -5.40 -9.39
CA ASN A 141 10.83 -5.90 -8.58
C ASN A 141 9.50 -5.18 -8.84
N ARG A 142 9.48 -4.09 -9.62
CA ARG A 142 8.25 -3.31 -9.87
C ARG A 142 8.01 -3.01 -11.34
N VAL A 143 8.97 -2.38 -12.03
CA VAL A 143 8.76 -1.87 -13.40
C VAL A 143 8.87 -2.98 -14.45
N LEU A 144 9.99 -3.72 -14.44
CA LEU A 144 10.29 -4.79 -15.41
C LEU A 144 10.05 -6.19 -14.83
N VAL A 145 9.11 -6.31 -13.89
CA VAL A 145 8.70 -7.60 -13.31
C VAL A 145 7.60 -8.23 -14.15
N ASP A 146 7.72 -9.53 -14.44
CA ASP A 146 6.67 -10.35 -15.06
C ASP A 146 5.98 -9.66 -16.26
N THR A 147 6.80 -9.21 -17.21
CA THR A 147 6.38 -8.45 -18.40
C THR A 147 5.75 -9.31 -19.49
N THR A 148 5.76 -10.64 -19.35
CA THR A 148 5.27 -11.60 -20.35
C THR A 148 3.78 -11.48 -20.67
N GLU A 149 2.99 -10.92 -19.75
CA GLU A 149 1.54 -10.69 -19.94
C GLU A 149 1.22 -9.28 -20.48
N LEU A 150 2.23 -8.43 -20.66
CA LEU A 150 2.05 -7.07 -21.17
C LEU A 150 2.21 -7.03 -22.70
N PRO A 151 1.58 -6.07 -23.40
CA PRO A 151 1.83 -5.86 -24.82
C PRO A 151 3.30 -5.53 -25.11
N ASP A 152 3.89 -6.13 -26.14
CA ASP A 152 5.32 -5.93 -26.51
C ASP A 152 5.70 -4.45 -26.63
N ALA A 153 4.83 -3.63 -27.23
CA ALA A 153 5.05 -2.20 -27.37
C ALA A 153 5.15 -1.47 -26.00
N LEU A 154 4.38 -1.92 -25.00
CA LEU A 154 4.48 -1.38 -23.66
C LEU A 154 5.78 -1.83 -22.98
N VAL A 155 6.17 -3.09 -23.15
CA VAL A 155 7.43 -3.62 -22.61
C VAL A 155 8.62 -2.84 -23.15
N GLN A 156 8.66 -2.60 -24.46
CA GLN A 156 9.70 -1.79 -25.09
C GLN A 156 9.79 -0.39 -24.47
N ARG A 157 8.65 0.28 -24.24
CA ARG A 157 8.64 1.60 -23.60
C ARG A 157 9.13 1.56 -22.15
N LEU A 158 8.82 0.49 -21.41
CA LEU A 158 9.33 0.31 -20.04
C LEU A 158 10.84 0.13 -20.03
N GLU A 159 11.39 -0.61 -20.99
CA GLU A 159 12.84 -0.77 -21.18
C GLU A 159 13.51 0.55 -21.57
N GLU A 160 12.88 1.35 -22.44
CA GLU A 160 13.38 2.67 -22.86
C GLU A 160 13.48 3.68 -21.70
N VAL A 161 12.59 3.61 -20.71
CA VAL A 161 12.65 4.50 -19.53
C VAL A 161 13.53 3.97 -18.40
N GLU A 162 14.03 2.74 -18.47
CA GLU A 162 14.91 2.17 -17.43
C GLU A 162 16.14 3.07 -17.13
N PRO A 163 16.90 3.57 -18.14
CA PRO A 163 18.04 4.44 -17.88
C PRO A 163 17.65 5.75 -17.20
N ILE A 164 16.45 6.28 -17.51
CA ILE A 164 15.90 7.50 -16.88
C ILE A 164 15.61 7.21 -15.41
N ILE A 165 14.96 6.08 -15.11
CA ILE A 165 14.68 5.65 -13.74
C ILE A 165 15.97 5.56 -12.94
N ARG A 166 17.00 4.92 -13.49
CA ARG A 166 18.31 4.78 -12.84
C ARG A 166 19.00 6.11 -12.58
N ALA A 167 18.84 7.09 -13.47
CA ALA A 167 19.42 8.42 -13.31
C ALA A 167 18.65 9.31 -12.31
N VAL A 168 17.34 9.12 -12.18
CA VAL A 168 16.46 9.98 -11.38
C VAL A 168 16.28 9.45 -9.95
N LEU A 169 16.22 8.13 -9.76
CA LEU A 169 16.04 7.55 -8.43
C LEU A 169 17.35 7.60 -7.64
N PRO A 170 17.31 7.97 -6.35
CA PRO A 170 18.49 7.88 -5.49
C PRO A 170 18.93 6.42 -5.36
N GLU A 171 20.25 6.16 -5.37
CA GLU A 171 20.78 4.80 -5.27
C GLU A 171 20.56 4.18 -3.87
N THR A 172 20.82 4.96 -2.81
CA THR A 172 20.77 4.50 -1.41
C THR A 172 19.99 5.47 -0.53
N PRO A 173 18.69 5.74 -0.80
CA PRO A 173 17.85 6.48 0.14
C PRO A 173 17.68 5.69 1.44
N ALA A 174 17.18 6.33 2.48
CA ALA A 174 16.74 5.60 3.67
C ALA A 174 15.68 4.55 3.26
N ALA A 175 15.89 3.29 3.68
CA ALA A 175 14.95 2.20 3.44
C ALA A 175 13.81 2.30 4.46
N SER A 176 12.88 3.21 4.22
CA SER A 176 11.70 3.47 5.06
C SER A 176 10.71 2.32 5.00
N LEU A 177 10.11 1.97 6.14
CA LEU A 177 8.95 1.08 6.16
C LEU A 177 7.80 1.77 5.42
N LEU A 178 7.27 1.10 4.40
CA LEU A 178 6.14 1.59 3.60
C LEU A 178 4.86 0.85 3.98
N HIS A 179 3.72 1.51 3.80
CA HIS A 179 2.43 0.86 3.67
C HIS A 179 2.40 -0.04 2.42
N GLY A 180 2.92 0.46 1.29
CA GLY A 180 3.13 -0.31 0.06
C GLY A 180 1.91 -0.43 -0.87
N ASP A 181 0.70 -0.11 -0.36
CA ASP A 181 -0.54 0.03 -1.16
C ASP A 181 -1.36 1.26 -0.72
N LEU A 182 -0.70 2.41 -0.55
CA LEU A 182 -1.33 3.58 0.09
C LEU A 182 -2.17 4.42 -0.89
N TRP A 183 -3.39 4.00 -1.21
CA TRP A 183 -4.39 4.83 -1.87
C TRP A 183 -5.49 5.26 -0.88
N THR A 184 -6.34 6.21 -1.26
CA THR A 184 -7.36 6.77 -0.34
C THR A 184 -8.36 5.75 0.17
N GLY A 185 -8.56 4.64 -0.54
CA GLY A 185 -9.42 3.53 -0.08
C GLY A 185 -8.82 2.75 1.10
N ASN A 186 -7.50 2.76 1.26
CA ASN A 186 -6.78 2.11 2.36
C ASN A 186 -6.51 3.06 3.54
N VAL A 187 -7.21 4.20 3.59
CA VAL A 187 -7.20 5.12 4.72
C VAL A 187 -8.59 5.15 5.37
N HIS A 188 -8.68 4.59 6.56
CA HIS A 188 -9.91 4.57 7.35
C HIS A 188 -9.95 5.77 8.30
N PHE A 189 -10.83 6.73 8.03
CA PHE A 189 -11.02 7.90 8.87
C PHE A 189 -12.11 7.64 9.90
N THR A 190 -11.84 7.91 11.16
CA THR A 190 -12.80 7.71 12.27
C THR A 190 -13.09 9.04 12.97
N SER A 191 -14.10 9.04 13.85
CA SER A 191 -14.45 10.21 14.66
C SER A 191 -13.26 10.70 15.49
N GLY A 192 -13.19 12.00 15.76
CA GLY A 192 -12.08 12.58 16.54
C GLY A 192 -10.84 12.89 15.71
N ASP A 193 -11.01 13.12 14.41
CA ASP A 193 -9.95 13.48 13.46
C ASP A 193 -8.83 12.43 13.35
N GLN A 194 -9.19 11.15 13.50
CA GLN A 194 -8.23 10.05 13.45
C GLN A 194 -8.21 9.41 12.05
N ALA A 195 -7.03 8.96 11.64
CA ALA A 195 -6.78 8.24 10.40
C ALA A 195 -6.08 6.94 10.76
N HIS A 196 -6.48 5.85 10.14
CA HIS A 196 -5.90 4.54 10.31
C HIS A 196 -5.54 3.97 8.94
N LEU A 197 -4.39 3.32 8.86
CA LEU A 197 -3.93 2.64 7.65
C LEU A 197 -4.39 1.18 7.69
N ILE A 198 -4.99 0.70 6.61
CA ILE A 198 -5.55 -0.65 6.49
C ILE A 198 -5.06 -1.33 5.21
N ASP A 199 -5.14 -2.66 5.15
CA ASP A 199 -4.79 -3.47 3.97
C ASP A 199 -3.35 -3.21 3.43
N PRO A 200 -2.32 -3.37 4.26
CA PRO A 200 -0.95 -3.09 3.84
C PRO A 200 -0.38 -4.15 2.88
N ALA A 201 0.62 -3.71 2.11
CA ALA A 201 1.54 -4.54 1.35
C ALA A 201 2.98 -4.09 1.64
N CYS A 202 3.34 -4.08 2.93
CA CYS A 202 4.57 -3.50 3.44
C CYS A 202 5.84 -4.05 2.79
N TYR A 203 6.79 -3.14 2.62
CA TYR A 203 8.18 -3.43 2.34
C TYR A 203 9.02 -2.22 2.73
N TYR A 204 10.34 -2.40 2.85
CA TYR A 204 11.26 -1.30 3.02
C TYR A 204 11.60 -0.70 1.64
N GLY A 205 11.43 0.60 1.49
CA GLY A 205 11.59 1.31 0.22
C GLY A 205 11.76 2.80 0.41
N HIS A 206 11.77 3.55 -0.68
CA HIS A 206 11.78 5.00 -0.60
C HIS A 206 10.39 5.53 -0.19
N PHE A 207 10.32 6.36 0.86
CA PHE A 207 9.06 6.88 1.44
C PHE A 207 8.14 7.58 0.42
N GLU A 208 8.73 8.16 -0.62
CA GLU A 208 8.00 8.83 -1.69
C GLU A 208 7.06 7.90 -2.48
N VAL A 209 7.26 6.58 -2.42
CA VAL A 209 6.36 5.62 -3.07
C VAL A 209 4.95 5.69 -2.52
N ASP A 210 4.79 5.71 -1.20
CA ASP A 210 3.49 5.78 -0.55
C ASP A 210 2.78 7.10 -0.89
N LEU A 211 3.52 8.22 -0.91
CA LEU A 211 2.99 9.52 -1.31
C LEU A 211 2.56 9.55 -2.78
N ALA A 212 3.30 8.83 -3.63
CA ALA A 212 3.03 8.77 -5.06
C ALA A 212 1.78 7.93 -5.33
N MET A 213 1.60 6.84 -4.59
CA MET A 213 0.38 6.03 -4.63
C MET A 213 -0.84 6.83 -4.13
N LEU A 214 -0.69 7.57 -3.03
CA LEU A 214 -1.77 8.37 -2.44
C LEU A 214 -2.29 9.46 -3.39
N THR A 215 -1.43 9.91 -4.31
CA THR A 215 -1.74 10.94 -5.32
C THR A 215 -2.14 10.40 -6.68
N LEU A 216 -2.16 9.08 -6.89
CA LEU A 216 -2.51 8.49 -8.19
C LEU A 216 -4.01 8.60 -8.48
N PHE A 217 -4.83 8.25 -7.49
CA PHE A 217 -6.30 8.33 -7.54
C PHE A 217 -6.87 9.32 -6.52
N GLY A 218 -6.01 9.95 -5.72
CA GLY A 218 -6.37 10.89 -4.67
C GLY A 218 -5.74 12.27 -4.87
N SER A 219 -6.27 13.26 -4.13
CA SER A 219 -5.71 14.61 -4.08
C SER A 219 -5.65 15.06 -2.62
N PRO A 220 -4.58 14.69 -1.88
CA PRO A 220 -4.42 15.10 -0.49
C PRO A 220 -4.44 16.62 -0.38
N PRO A 221 -5.19 17.20 0.57
CA PRO A 221 -5.32 18.63 0.72
C PRO A 221 -3.99 19.25 1.19
N GLN A 222 -3.88 20.58 1.07
CA GLN A 222 -2.70 21.31 1.54
C GLN A 222 -2.36 21.03 3.02
N SER A 223 -3.37 20.77 3.87
CA SER A 223 -3.16 20.46 5.28
C SER A 223 -2.33 19.17 5.48
N PHE A 224 -2.50 18.17 4.61
CA PHE A 224 -1.68 16.95 4.61
C PHE A 224 -0.21 17.30 4.30
N TRP A 225 0.04 17.98 3.19
CA TRP A 225 1.40 18.30 2.75
C TRP A 225 2.14 19.21 3.74
N ALA A 226 1.43 20.18 4.32
CA ALA A 226 1.99 21.05 5.35
C ALA A 226 2.42 20.28 6.61
N ALA A 227 1.68 19.24 6.99
CA ALA A 227 2.00 18.40 8.14
C ALA A 227 3.07 17.33 7.83
N TYR A 228 3.08 16.77 6.62
CA TYR A 228 4.07 15.76 6.22
C TYR A 228 5.47 16.37 6.11
N GLY A 229 5.55 17.56 5.51
CA GLY A 229 6.79 18.31 5.32
C GLY A 229 7.27 18.36 3.87
N PRO A 230 8.37 19.08 3.62
CA PRO A 230 8.89 19.27 2.27
C PRO A 230 9.44 17.97 1.69
N LEU A 231 9.23 17.77 0.39
CA LEU A 231 9.82 16.67 -0.38
C LEU A 231 11.11 17.12 -1.06
N GLU A 232 11.94 16.16 -1.43
CA GLU A 232 13.21 16.45 -2.09
C GLU A 232 12.98 17.04 -3.50
N PRO A 233 13.83 17.96 -3.97
CA PRO A 233 13.80 18.41 -5.36
C PRO A 233 13.78 17.22 -6.33
N GLY A 234 12.99 17.32 -7.40
CA GLY A 234 12.77 16.23 -8.35
C GLY A 234 11.63 15.27 -7.99
N TRP A 235 10.89 15.54 -6.90
CA TRP A 235 9.70 14.77 -6.50
C TRP A 235 8.72 14.56 -7.64
N GLU A 236 8.40 15.59 -8.43
CA GLU A 236 7.40 15.47 -9.50
C GLU A 236 7.78 14.40 -10.54
N THR A 237 9.06 14.31 -10.92
CA THR A 237 9.56 13.26 -11.81
C THR A 237 9.55 11.89 -11.13
N ARG A 238 10.03 11.81 -9.88
CA ARG A 238 10.02 10.56 -9.10
C ARG A 238 8.61 10.04 -8.85
N ARG A 239 7.63 10.92 -8.64
CA ARG A 239 6.22 10.59 -8.48
C ARG A 239 5.69 9.82 -9.68
N HIS A 240 6.00 10.27 -10.91
CA HIS A 240 5.58 9.54 -12.12
C HIS A 240 6.23 8.16 -12.20
N ILE A 241 7.52 8.04 -11.86
CA ILE A 241 8.22 6.75 -11.79
C ILE A 241 7.57 5.82 -10.75
N TYR A 242 7.26 6.33 -9.56
CA TYR A 242 6.65 5.54 -8.49
C TYR A 242 5.21 5.14 -8.80
N GLN A 243 4.46 5.97 -9.53
CA GLN A 243 3.11 5.67 -9.97
C GLN A 243 3.03 4.62 -11.08
N LEU A 244 4.13 4.33 -11.79
CA LEU A 244 4.15 3.25 -12.79
C LEU A 244 3.81 1.90 -12.17
N TRP A 245 4.33 1.59 -10.98
CA TRP A 245 4.07 0.31 -10.32
C TRP A 245 2.58 0.07 -10.07
N PRO A 246 1.86 0.90 -9.30
CA PRO A 246 0.43 0.69 -9.08
C PRO A 246 -0.38 0.77 -10.37
N ALA A 247 -0.02 1.61 -11.35
CA ALA A 247 -0.70 1.63 -12.64
C ALA A 247 -0.54 0.29 -13.40
N LEU A 248 0.66 -0.30 -13.39
CA LEU A 248 0.93 -1.62 -13.97
C LEU A 248 0.23 -2.74 -13.20
N VAL A 249 0.14 -2.65 -11.86
CA VAL A 249 -0.67 -3.57 -11.04
C VAL A 249 -2.13 -3.52 -11.48
N HIS A 250 -2.72 -2.34 -11.62
CA HIS A 250 -4.11 -2.19 -12.04
C HIS A 250 -4.33 -2.68 -13.48
N LEU A 251 -3.40 -2.42 -14.40
CA LEU A 251 -3.44 -2.96 -15.75
C LEU A 251 -3.47 -4.50 -15.74
N ARG A 252 -2.62 -5.13 -14.92
CA ARG A 252 -2.56 -6.60 -14.82
C ARG A 252 -3.80 -7.19 -14.17
N LEU A 253 -4.34 -6.57 -13.13
CA LEU A 253 -5.47 -7.09 -12.36
C LEU A 253 -6.84 -6.81 -13.02
N PHE A 254 -7.04 -5.58 -13.49
CA PHE A 254 -8.33 -5.07 -13.96
C PHE A 254 -8.39 -4.84 -15.48
N GLY A 255 -7.27 -4.99 -16.18
CA GLY A 255 -7.21 -5.05 -17.64
C GLY A 255 -6.95 -3.72 -18.35
N ALA A 256 -7.13 -3.75 -19.68
CA ALA A 256 -6.65 -2.73 -20.62
C ALA A 256 -7.19 -1.31 -20.39
N GLY A 257 -8.25 -1.12 -19.60
CA GLY A 257 -8.75 0.21 -19.23
C GLY A 257 -7.72 1.08 -18.50
N TYR A 258 -6.71 0.48 -17.89
CA TYR A 258 -5.61 1.19 -17.22
C TYR A 258 -4.40 1.46 -18.12
N LEU A 259 -4.37 0.96 -19.36
CA LEU A 259 -3.26 1.21 -20.29
C LEU A 259 -3.01 2.73 -20.53
N PRO A 260 -4.05 3.57 -20.74
CA PRO A 260 -3.84 5.01 -20.92
C PRO A 260 -3.23 5.71 -19.69
N LEU A 261 -3.40 5.15 -18.49
CA LEU A 261 -2.74 5.67 -17.29
C LEU A 261 -1.24 5.38 -17.34
N VAL A 262 -0.86 4.15 -17.68
CA VAL A 262 0.55 3.75 -17.81
C VAL A 262 1.23 4.57 -18.91
N GLU A 263 0.60 4.70 -20.08
CA GLU A 263 1.15 5.47 -21.20
C GLU A 263 1.40 6.94 -20.84
N ARG A 264 0.44 7.59 -20.17
CA ARG A 264 0.59 8.98 -19.71
C ARG A 264 1.76 9.16 -18.75
N LEU A 265 1.97 8.20 -17.85
CA LEU A 265 3.10 8.23 -16.91
C LEU A 265 4.43 8.07 -17.64
N LEU A 266 4.48 7.20 -18.66
CA LEU A 266 5.66 7.04 -19.51
C LEU A 266 5.93 8.28 -20.39
N ASP A 267 4.89 8.92 -20.92
CA ASP A 267 5.00 10.17 -21.70
C ASP A 267 5.63 11.28 -20.85
N ALA A 268 5.20 11.42 -19.60
CA ALA A 268 5.76 12.39 -18.65
C ALA A 268 7.27 12.18 -18.36
N LEU A 269 7.79 10.97 -18.56
CA LEU A 269 9.22 10.66 -18.45
C LEU A 269 9.97 10.91 -19.76
N GLY A 270 9.33 10.66 -20.90
CA GLY A 270 9.89 10.91 -22.23
C GLY A 270 10.07 12.39 -22.54
N ASP A 271 9.04 13.20 -22.26
CA ASP A 271 9.02 14.64 -22.57
C ASP A 271 9.97 15.47 -21.67
N GLY A 272 10.34 14.95 -20.50
CA GLY A 272 11.21 15.61 -19.52
C GLY A 272 12.72 15.45 -19.76
N SER A 273 13.13 14.46 -20.56
CA SER A 273 14.54 14.11 -20.75
C SER A 273 15.28 14.94 -21.81
N ALA A 274 14.57 15.57 -22.74
CA ALA A 274 15.17 16.40 -23.79
C ALA A 274 15.52 17.84 -23.34
N SER A 275 15.06 18.27 -22.16
CA SER A 275 15.05 19.71 -21.81
C SER A 275 15.88 20.12 -20.59
N SER A 276 16.48 19.19 -19.83
CA SER A 276 17.09 19.58 -18.53
C SER A 276 18.38 18.86 -18.10
N PHE A 277 18.97 17.99 -18.92
CA PHE A 277 20.32 17.44 -18.65
C PHE A 277 21.41 18.08 -19.52
N GLY A 278 21.29 19.39 -19.75
CA GLY A 278 22.27 20.14 -20.52
C GLY A 278 22.22 21.62 -20.19
N SER A 279 22.85 22.03 -19.09
CA SER A 279 23.80 23.16 -19.01
C SER A 279 23.94 23.70 -17.58
N SER A 280 25.21 23.76 -17.15
CA SER A 280 25.81 24.49 -16.02
C SER A 280 25.83 23.79 -14.66
#